data_AF-A0A9E5MS90-F1
#
_entry.id   AF-A0A9E5MS90-F1
#
_cell.length_a   1.000
_cell.length_b   1.000
_cell.length_c   1.000
_cell.angle_alpha   90.00
_cell.angle_beta   90.00
_cell.angle_gamma   90.00
#
_symmetry.space_group_name_H-M   'P 1'
#
loop_
_entity.id
_entity.type
_entity.pdbx_description
1 polymer ?
#
loop_
_entity_poly.entity_id
_entity_poly.type
_entity_poly.pdbx_seq_one_letter_code
_entity_poly.pdbx_strand_id
1 'polypeptide(L)' 'APGFAHLSAMSEMVEGHMLADVVAVIGTQDIVFGEVDR' A
#
# COMPACT_ATOMS: atom_id res chain seq x y z
N ALA A 1 1.12 -13.98 -2.92
CA ALA A 1 0.22 -12.95 -3.48
C ALA A 1 0.97 -11.63 -3.58
N PRO A 2 0.87 -10.88 -4.68
CA PRO A 2 1.58 -9.60 -4.85
C PRO A 2 1.19 -8.54 -3.81
N GLY A 3 -0.04 -8.59 -3.27
CA GLY A 3 -0.50 -7.66 -2.23
C GLY A 3 0.27 -7.72 -0.90
N PHE A 4 0.79 -8.88 -0.50
CA PHE A 4 1.54 -9.03 0.76
C PHE A 4 2.92 -8.35 0.71
N ALA A 5 3.61 -8.46 -0.43
CA ALA A 5 4.90 -7.79 -0.63
C ALA A 5 4.73 -6.26 -0.72
N HIS A 6 3.67 -5.79 -1.38
CA HIS A 6 3.35 -4.36 -1.47
C HIS A 6 3.02 -3.75 -0.10
N LEU A 7 2.26 -4.46 0.75
CA LEU A 7 1.95 -3.98 2.10
C LEU A 7 3.17 -3.89 3.02
N SER A 8 4.09 -4.85 2.95
CA SER A 8 5.33 -4.78 3.72
C SER A 8 6.23 -3.62 3.26
N ALA A 9 6.28 -3.31 1.96
CA ALA A 9 7.03 -2.17 1.43
C ALA A 9 6.33 -0.82 1.69
N MET A 10 5.01 -0.83 1.92
CA MET A 10 4.23 0.38 2.09
C MET A 10 4.70 1.22 3.28
N SER A 11 5.12 0.57 4.38
CA SER A 11 5.66 1.24 5.56
C SER A 11 6.89 2.10 5.24
N GLU A 12 7.81 1.62 4.40
CA GLU A 12 8.98 2.40 3.99
C GLU A 12 8.62 3.47 2.93
N MET A 13 7.63 3.21 2.09
CA MET A 13 7.21 4.13 1.03
C MET A 13 6.47 5.38 1.53
N VAL A 14 5.82 5.32 2.70
CA VAL A 14 5.07 6.46 3.26
C VAL A 14 5.70 7.06 4.52
N GLU A 15 6.88 6.58 4.93
CA GLU A 15 7.60 7.16 6.06
C GLU A 15 8.00 8.62 5.77
N GLY A 16 7.62 9.55 6.66
CA GLY A 16 7.88 10.99 6.47
C GLY A 16 6.91 11.70 5.52
N HIS A 17 5.95 11.00 4.94
CA HIS A 17 4.92 11.57 4.07
C HIS A 17 3.64 11.96 4.83
N MET A 18 2.85 12.84 4.23
CA MET A 18 1.58 13.27 4.84
C MET A 18 0.50 12.21 4.62
N LEU A 19 -0.52 12.17 5.48
CA LEU A 19 -1.65 11.22 5.36
C LEU A 19 -2.31 11.22 3.96
N ALA A 20 -2.27 12.34 3.24
CA ALA A 20 -2.77 12.43 1.88
C ALA A 20 -1.95 11.61 0.86
N ASP A 21 -0.63 11.50 1.05
CA ASP A 21 0.26 10.76 0.17
C ASP A 21 0.05 9.25 0.29
N VAL A 22 -0.37 8.78 1.46
CA VAL A 22 -0.76 7.38 1.72
C VAL A 22 -1.89 6.96 0.78
N VAL A 23 -2.89 7.82 0.57
CA VAL A 23 -4.04 7.53 -0.31
C VAL A 23 -3.61 7.42 -1.77
N ALA A 24 -2.70 8.30 -2.21
CA ALA A 24 -2.15 8.25 -3.57
C ALA A 24 -1.33 6.96 -3.81
N VAL A 25 -0.51 6.55 -2.84
CA VAL A 25 0.33 5.34 -2.91
C VAL A 25 -0.51 4.05 -2.90
N ILE A 26 -1.65 4.02 -2.22
CA ILE A 26 -2.60 2.88 -2.29
C ILE A 26 -3.25 2.82 -3.68
N GLY A 27 -3.67 3.97 -4.21
CA GLY A 27 -4.34 4.05 -5.52
C GLY A 27 -3.43 3.70 -6.70
N THR A 28 -2.11 3.93 -6.59
CA THR A 28 -1.15 3.57 -7.66
C THR A 28 -0.74 2.11 -7.66
N GLN A 29 -0.79 1.44 -6.51
CA GLN A 29 -0.44 0.01 -6.38
C GLN A 29 -1.62 -0.93 -6.67
N ASP A 30 -2.80 -0.38 -6.99
CA ASP A 30 -4.04 -1.12 -7.29
C ASP A 30 -4.31 -2.23 -6.26
N ILE A 31 -4.09 -1.92 -4.97
CA ILE A 31 -4.22 -2.87 -3.87
C ILE A 31 -5.72 -3.10 -3.62
N VAL A 32 -6.26 -4.13 -4.27
CA VAL A 32 -7.60 -4.62 -3.99
C VAL A 32 -7.54 -5.47 -2.72
N PHE A 33 -8.09 -4.96 -1.60
CA PHE A 33 -8.07 -5.63 -0.29
C PHE A 33 -8.61 -7.09 -0.30
N GLY A 34 -9.39 -7.48 -1.31
CA GLY A 34 -9.87 -8.86 -1.48
C GLY A 34 -8.79 -9.91 -1.83
N GLU A 35 -7.59 -9.50 -2.25
CA GLU A 35 -6.44 -10.40 -2.47
C GLU A 35 -5.51 -10.55 -1.26
N VAL A 36 -5.57 -9.59 -0.33
CA VAL A 36 -4.71 -9.54 0.87
C VAL A 36 -5.33 -10.33 2.03
N ASP A 37 -6.66 -10.39 2.10
CA ASP A 37 -7.42 -10.99 3.20
C ASP A 37 -7.61 -12.52 3.08
N ARG A 38 -6.82 -13.22 2.25
CA ARG A 38 -6.84 -14.69 2.11
C ARG A 38 -5.50 -15.35 2.38
#